data_AF-A0A3M0ZD24-F1
#
_entry.id   AF-A0A3M0ZD24-F1
#
_cell.length_a   1.000
_cell.length_b   1.000
_cell.length_c   1.000
_cell.angle_alpha   90.00
_cell.angle_beta   90.00
_cell.angle_gamma   90.00
#
_symmetry.space_group_name_H-M   'P 1'
#
loop_
_entity.id
_entity.type
_entity.pdbx_description
1 polymer ?
#
loop_
_entity_poly.entity_id
_entity_poly.type
_entity_poly.pdbx_seq_one_letter_code
_entity_poly.pdbx_strand_id
1 'polypeptide(L)'
;MGLPDASLQELAGPETAAEAAELLREVLTGGEGALGGFVAANAGAALYVAGRADSIEEGVRQAQEILSSGRALEILERYVSFTSATE
;
A
#
# COMPACT_ATOMS: atom_id res chain seq x y z
N MET A 1 -1.40 14.23 -8.15
CA MET A 1 -1.52 12.90 -7.50
C MET A 1 -2.75 12.14 -7.98
N GLY A 2 -3.86 12.78 -8.37
CA GLY A 2 -4.99 12.10 -9.03
C GLY A 2 -5.84 11.22 -8.11
N LEU A 3 -5.71 11.36 -6.80
CA LEU A 3 -6.48 10.64 -5.79
C LEU A 3 -7.71 11.47 -5.36
N PRO A 4 -8.83 10.83 -5.03
CA PRO A 4 -9.96 11.52 -4.42
C PRO A 4 -9.60 12.02 -3.01
N ASP A 5 -10.32 13.04 -2.54
CA ASP A 5 -10.23 13.48 -1.16
C ASP A 5 -10.76 12.40 -0.21
N ALA A 6 -10.15 12.30 0.97
CA ALA A 6 -10.56 11.41 2.04
C ALA A 6 -10.57 12.16 3.38
N SER A 7 -11.56 11.89 4.22
CA SER A 7 -11.62 12.40 5.58
C SER A 7 -10.67 11.64 6.52
N LEU A 8 -10.29 12.27 7.63
CA LEU A 8 -9.47 11.60 8.66
C LEU A 8 -10.18 10.38 9.26
N GLN A 9 -11.51 10.41 9.33
CA GLN A 9 -12.32 9.28 9.78
C GLN A 9 -12.20 8.08 8.84
N GLU A 10 -12.16 8.30 7.52
CA GLU A 10 -11.96 7.22 6.53
C GLU A 10 -10.53 6.63 6.56
N LEU A 11 -9.58 7.37 7.13
CA LEU A 11 -8.18 6.95 7.27
C LEU A 11 -7.86 6.43 8.68
N ALA A 12 -8.84 6.42 9.59
CA ALA A 12 -8.63 5.96 10.95
C ALA A 12 -8.24 4.47 10.95
N GLY A 13 -7.13 4.17 11.62
CA GLY A 13 -6.70 2.79 11.82
C GLY A 13 -7.57 2.07 12.84
N PRO A 14 -7.56 0.73 12.83
CA PRO A 14 -8.28 -0.06 13.82
C PRO A 14 -7.60 -0.04 15.20
N GLU A 15 -8.33 -0.44 16.22
CA GLU A 15 -7.91 -0.38 17.63
C GLU A 15 -6.86 -1.44 17.98
N THR A 16 -6.87 -2.59 17.27
CA THR A 16 -5.98 -3.71 17.57
C THR A 16 -5.00 -4.02 16.45
N ALA A 17 -3.87 -4.64 16.83
CA ALA A 17 -2.87 -5.10 15.86
C ALA A 17 -3.40 -6.21 14.94
N ALA A 18 -4.32 -7.04 15.41
CA ALA A 18 -4.92 -8.11 14.60
C ALA A 18 -5.78 -7.51 13.47
N GLU A 19 -6.66 -6.57 13.81
CA GLU A 19 -7.48 -5.85 12.84
C GLU A 19 -6.62 -5.03 11.87
N ALA A 20 -5.54 -4.39 12.36
CA ALA A 20 -4.61 -3.66 11.50
C ALA A 20 -3.93 -4.58 10.47
N ALA A 21 -3.59 -5.80 10.87
CA ALA A 21 -2.98 -6.79 9.98
C ALA A 21 -3.99 -7.35 8.96
N GLU A 22 -5.26 -7.48 9.32
CA GLU A 22 -6.34 -7.85 8.39
C GLU A 22 -6.60 -6.74 7.38
N LEU A 23 -6.78 -5.50 7.87
CA LEU A 23 -7.00 -4.32 7.03
C LEU A 23 -5.83 -4.09 6.04
N LEU A 24 -4.59 -4.25 6.49
CA LEU A 24 -3.43 -4.15 5.61
C LEU A 24 -3.48 -5.19 4.50
N ARG A 25 -3.82 -6.45 4.80
CA ARG A 25 -3.92 -7.51 3.76
C ARG A 25 -5.03 -7.21 2.76
N GLU A 26 -6.16 -6.69 3.22
CA GLU A 26 -7.26 -6.25 2.35
C GLU A 26 -6.78 -5.16 1.38
N VAL A 27 -6.13 -4.12 1.90
CA VAL A 27 -5.58 -3.04 1.07
C VAL A 27 -4.55 -3.56 0.07
N LEU A 28 -3.69 -4.51 0.45
CA LEU A 28 -2.67 -5.08 -0.45
C LEU A 28 -3.24 -6.02 -1.53
N THR A 29 -4.51 -6.43 -1.42
CA THR A 29 -5.18 -7.34 -2.38
C THR A 29 -5.80 -6.60 -3.58
N GLY A 30 -5.85 -5.25 -3.55
CA GLY A 30 -6.41 -4.48 -4.66
C GLY A 30 -6.30 -2.97 -4.54
N GLY A 31 -6.09 -2.44 -3.33
CA GLY A 31 -5.83 -1.01 -3.11
C GLY A 31 -7.01 -0.09 -3.42
N GLU A 32 -8.25 -0.52 -3.13
CA GLU A 32 -9.44 0.29 -3.36
C GLU A 32 -9.71 1.27 -2.22
N GLY A 33 -10.54 2.28 -2.50
CA GLY A 33 -11.03 3.25 -1.52
C GLY A 33 -9.98 4.20 -0.95
N ALA A 34 -10.37 4.92 0.11
CA ALA A 34 -9.56 5.95 0.75
C ALA A 34 -8.22 5.41 1.28
N LEU A 35 -8.23 4.24 1.92
CA LEU A 35 -7.03 3.62 2.47
C LEU A 35 -6.06 3.16 1.37
N GLY A 36 -6.56 2.54 0.30
CA GLY A 36 -5.75 2.19 -0.87
C GLY A 36 -5.11 3.41 -1.51
N GLY A 37 -5.88 4.49 -1.68
CA GLY A 37 -5.37 5.79 -2.13
C GLY A 37 -4.29 6.37 -1.21
N PHE A 38 -4.49 6.30 0.11
CA PHE A 38 -3.52 6.79 1.09
C PHE A 38 -2.21 5.99 1.09
N VAL A 39 -2.29 4.67 0.96
CA VAL A 39 -1.11 3.81 0.79
C VAL A 39 -0.40 4.13 -0.53
N ALA A 40 -1.15 4.28 -1.63
CA ALA A 40 -0.59 4.65 -2.92
C ALA A 40 0.09 6.02 -2.91
N ALA A 41 -0.46 7.00 -2.17
CA ALA A 41 0.14 8.33 -1.99
C ALA A 41 1.53 8.24 -1.36
N ASN A 42 1.65 7.53 -0.24
CA ASN A 42 2.91 7.38 0.49
C ASN A 42 3.93 6.53 -0.29
N ALA A 43 3.49 5.41 -0.87
CA ALA A 43 4.34 4.56 -1.70
C ALA A 43 4.82 5.30 -2.96
N GLY A 44 3.95 6.09 -3.59
CA GLY A 44 4.30 6.90 -4.75
C GLY A 44 5.33 7.99 -4.45
N ALA A 45 5.20 8.66 -3.30
CA ALA A 45 6.22 9.59 -2.82
C ALA A 45 7.56 8.88 -2.55
N ALA A 46 7.54 7.68 -1.96
CA ALA A 46 8.73 6.87 -1.74
C ALA A 46 9.40 6.44 -3.07
N LEU A 47 8.62 6.04 -4.08
CA LEU A 47 9.12 5.71 -5.42
C LEU A 47 9.79 6.91 -6.09
N TYR A 48 9.19 8.10 -5.98
CA TYR A 48 9.77 9.34 -6.50
C TYR A 48 11.12 9.66 -5.83
N VAL A 49 11.16 9.68 -4.50
CA VAL A 49 12.40 9.97 -3.75
C VAL A 49 13.50 8.93 -4.01
N ALA A 50 13.11 7.67 -4.27
CA ALA A 50 14.04 6.61 -4.65
C ALA A 50 14.50 6.66 -6.12
N GLY A 51 14.08 7.65 -6.91
CA GLY A 51 14.42 7.78 -8.33
C GLY A 51 13.79 6.70 -9.22
N ARG A 52 12.67 6.10 -8.78
CA ARG A 52 11.91 5.08 -9.53
C ARG A 52 10.71 5.66 -10.29
N ALA A 53 10.37 6.92 -10.05
CA ALA A 53 9.35 7.66 -10.77
C ALA A 53 9.82 9.10 -10.99
N ASP A 54 9.47 9.69 -12.14
CA ASP A 54 9.90 11.06 -12.51
C ASP A 54 9.11 12.15 -11.77
N SER A 55 8.01 11.78 -11.12
CA SER A 55 7.19 12.66 -10.29
C SER A 55 6.45 11.85 -9.23
N ILE A 56 5.95 12.54 -8.19
CA ILE A 56 5.09 11.91 -7.17
C ILE A 56 3.84 11.32 -7.83
N GLU A 57 3.23 12.03 -8.77
CA GLU A 57 2.01 11.56 -9.46
C GLU A 57 2.25 10.27 -10.26
N GLU A 58 3.35 10.20 -11.00
CA GLU A 58 3.77 8.97 -11.66
C GLU A 58 4.04 7.83 -10.66
N GLY A 59 4.68 8.15 -9.52
CA GLY A 59 4.88 7.19 -8.43
C GLY A 59 3.56 6.67 -7.86
N VAL A 60 2.56 7.53 -7.66
CA VAL A 60 1.23 7.12 -7.18
C VAL A 60 0.56 6.19 -8.17
N ARG A 61 0.61 6.50 -9.47
CA ARG A 61 0.07 5.63 -10.53
C ARG A 61 0.73 4.25 -10.50
N GLN A 62 2.07 4.19 -10.41
CA GLN A 62 2.79 2.92 -10.27
C GLN A 62 2.38 2.15 -9.00
N ALA A 63 2.20 2.85 -7.88
CA ALA A 63 1.76 2.22 -6.63
C ALA A 63 0.34 1.64 -6.75
N GLN A 64 -0.60 2.36 -7.39
CA GLN A 64 -1.95 1.84 -7.66
C GLN A 64 -1.92 0.61 -8.57
N GLU A 65 -1.08 0.58 -9.59
CA GLU A 65 -0.89 -0.60 -10.45
C GLU A 65 -0.33 -1.79 -9.68
N ILE A 66 0.62 -1.55 -8.76
CA ILE A 66 1.18 -2.60 -7.91
C ILE A 66 0.11 -3.17 -6.97
N LEU A 67 -0.68 -2.31 -6.31
CA LEU A 67 -1.76 -2.72 -5.42
C LEU A 67 -2.85 -3.51 -6.17
N SER A 68 -3.38 -2.96 -7.26
CA SER A 68 -4.44 -3.60 -8.06
C SER A 68 -4.01 -4.91 -8.72
N SER A 69 -2.71 -5.08 -8.98
CA SER A 69 -2.17 -6.35 -9.49
C SER A 69 -2.02 -7.45 -8.43
N GLY A 70 -2.19 -7.15 -7.14
CA GLY A 70 -1.94 -8.10 -6.04
C GLY A 70 -0.46 -8.36 -5.73
N ARG A 71 0.48 -7.84 -6.55
CA ARG A 71 1.92 -8.01 -6.34
C ARG A 71 2.41 -7.49 -4.99
N ALA A 72 1.73 -6.50 -4.41
CA ALA A 72 2.07 -5.99 -3.09
C ALA A 72 1.90 -7.07 -2.01
N LEU A 73 0.80 -7.84 -2.07
CA LEU A 73 0.53 -8.96 -1.17
C LEU A 73 1.54 -10.09 -1.37
N GLU A 74 1.86 -10.43 -2.63
CA GLU A 74 2.87 -11.47 -2.94
C GLU A 74 4.23 -11.16 -2.30
N ILE A 75 4.66 -9.89 -2.31
CA ILE A 75 5.91 -9.49 -1.66
C ILE A 75 5.84 -9.64 -0.14
N LEU A 76 4.70 -9.28 0.47
CA LEU A 76 4.50 -9.49 1.91
C LEU A 76 4.59 -10.98 2.26
N GLU A 77 3.91 -11.85 1.53
CA GLU A 77 3.93 -13.30 1.75
C GLU A 77 5.35 -13.88 1.58
N ARG A 78 6.06 -13.45 0.53
CA ARG A 78 7.47 -13.82 0.33
C ARG A 78 8.35 -13.36 1.48
N TYR A 79 8.15 -12.16 1.99
CA TYR A 79 8.91 -11.63 3.12
C TYR A 79 8.63 -12.41 4.41
N VAL A 80 7.36 -12.76 4.68
CA VAL A 80 6.99 -13.62 5.80
C VAL A 80 7.67 -14.98 5.66
N SER A 81 7.55 -15.64 4.51
CA SER A 81 8.21 -16.93 4.27
C SER A 81 9.73 -16.86 4.42
N PHE A 82 10.35 -15.77 3.97
CA PHE A 82 11.80 -15.58 4.07
C PHE A 82 12.26 -15.41 5.52
N THR A 83 11.48 -14.71 6.34
CA THR A 83 11.85 -14.40 7.73
C THR A 83 11.41 -15.47 8.74
N SER A 84 10.42 -16.30 8.39
CA SER A 84 9.95 -17.42 9.22
C SER A 84 10.57 -18.77 8.85
N ALA A 85 11.31 -18.85 7.74
CA ALA A 85 12.13 -20.00 7.41
C ALA A 85 13.29 -20.09 8.42
N THR A 86 13.06 -20.85 9.50
CA THR A 86 14.10 -21.32 10.40
C THR A 86 14.95 -22.36 9.68
N GLU A 87 16.28 -22.23 9.72
CA GLU A 87 17.20 -23.34 9.38
C GLU A 87 17.03 -24.54 10.34
#